data_AF-A0A1J3JP88-F1
#
_entry.id   AF-A0A1J3JP88-F1
#
_cell.length_a   1.000
_cell.length_b   1.000
_cell.length_c   1.000
_cell.angle_alpha   90.00
_cell.angle_beta   90.00
_cell.angle_gamma   90.00
#
_symmetry.space_group_name_H-M   'P 1'
#
loop_
_entity.id
_entity.type
_entity.pdbx_description
1 polymer ?
#
loop_
_entity_poly.entity_id
_entity_poly.type
_entity_poly.pdbx_seq_one_letter_code
_entity_poly.pdbx_strand_id
1 'polypeptide(L)'
;DEANSEARRQSFQGVVEYLATELFNPNASITVRKSVQNCLALLASRTGSEVSELLGPLYQPLLQPLITRPLRSKTIDQQVGTVTALNFCLALRPPLLKVTPELVSFLQEALQIAEADETVWAVKLMSPKVLTSLNRLRTACIEILCTTMAWADFRTQSHNELRAKIISMF
;
A
#
# COMPACT_ATOMS: atom_id res chain seq x y z
N ASP A 1 -15.73 -37.44 -1.98
CA ASP A 1 -15.93 -35.98 -2.19
C ASP A 1 -14.89 -35.07 -1.56
N GLU A 2 -14.03 -35.54 -0.63
CA GLU A 2 -13.00 -34.70 0.00
C GLU A 2 -11.87 -34.28 -0.94
N ALA A 3 -11.41 -35.15 -1.84
CA ALA A 3 -10.39 -34.80 -2.84
C ALA A 3 -10.83 -33.66 -3.78
N ASN A 4 -12.12 -33.59 -4.10
CA ASN A 4 -12.71 -32.50 -4.88
C ASN A 4 -12.82 -31.19 -4.05
N SER A 5 -12.85 -31.28 -2.72
CA SER A 5 -12.83 -30.10 -1.84
C SER A 5 -11.43 -29.51 -1.71
N GLU A 6 -10.40 -30.38 -1.64
CA GLU A 6 -9.00 -29.95 -1.49
C GLU A 6 -8.47 -29.32 -2.79
N ALA A 7 -8.68 -29.95 -3.94
CA ALA A 7 -8.28 -29.41 -5.24
C ALA A 7 -8.93 -28.04 -5.53
N ARG A 8 -10.21 -27.87 -5.16
CA ARG A 8 -10.90 -26.58 -5.27
C ARG A 8 -10.31 -25.53 -4.32
N ARG A 9 -9.95 -25.90 -3.10
CA ARG A 9 -9.32 -25.00 -2.13
C ARG A 9 -7.94 -24.55 -2.62
N GLN A 10 -7.13 -25.47 -3.14
CA GLN A 10 -5.82 -25.16 -3.74
C GLN A 10 -5.97 -24.25 -4.96
N SER A 11 -6.96 -24.52 -5.83
CA SER A 11 -7.23 -23.66 -6.99
C SER A 11 -7.65 -22.25 -6.56
N PHE A 12 -8.51 -22.14 -5.53
CA PHE A 12 -8.90 -20.84 -4.97
C PHE A 12 -7.70 -20.08 -4.39
N GLN A 13 -6.85 -20.75 -3.62
CA GLN A 13 -5.62 -20.17 -3.10
C GLN A 13 -4.69 -19.70 -4.21
N GLY A 14 -4.50 -20.49 -5.27
CA GLY A 14 -3.69 -20.10 -6.42
C GLY A 14 -4.21 -18.85 -7.14
N VAL A 15 -5.54 -18.68 -7.23
CA VAL A 15 -6.14 -17.45 -7.77
C VAL A 15 -5.87 -16.25 -6.86
N VAL A 16 -6.06 -16.39 -5.54
CA VAL A 16 -5.79 -15.32 -4.58
C VAL A 16 -4.31 -14.93 -4.59
N GLU A 17 -3.41 -15.91 -4.67
CA GLU A 17 -1.97 -15.71 -4.80
C GLU A 17 -1.61 -14.91 -6.04
N TYR A 18 -2.12 -15.31 -7.22
CA TYR A 18 -1.87 -14.58 -8.46
C TYR A 18 -2.42 -13.14 -8.41
N LEU A 19 -3.60 -12.95 -7.84
CA LEU A 19 -4.15 -11.61 -7.65
C LEU A 19 -3.26 -10.78 -6.70
N ALA A 20 -2.76 -11.38 -5.62
CA ALA A 20 -1.88 -10.68 -4.69
C ALA A 20 -0.53 -10.31 -5.30
N THR A 21 0.06 -11.15 -6.16
CA THR A 21 1.31 -10.80 -6.86
C THR A 21 1.11 -9.58 -7.75
N GLU A 22 -0.02 -9.48 -8.46
CA GLU A 22 -0.35 -8.29 -9.26
C GLU A 22 -0.67 -7.06 -8.40
N LEU A 23 -1.36 -7.24 -7.27
CA LEU A 23 -1.67 -6.16 -6.33
C LEU A 23 -0.37 -5.51 -5.80
N PHE A 24 0.58 -6.35 -5.40
CA PHE A 24 1.82 -5.95 -4.75
C PHE A 24 2.98 -5.72 -5.73
N ASN A 25 2.80 -5.98 -7.03
CA ASN A 25 3.78 -5.65 -8.05
C ASN A 25 3.90 -4.13 -8.20
N PRO A 26 5.05 -3.50 -7.85
CA PRO A 26 5.21 -2.05 -7.94
C PRO A 26 5.03 -1.51 -9.36
N ASN A 27 5.25 -2.34 -10.38
CA ASN A 27 5.16 -1.97 -11.79
C ASN A 27 3.76 -2.17 -12.39
N ALA A 28 2.80 -2.77 -11.67
CA ALA A 28 1.45 -2.94 -12.17
C ALA A 28 0.79 -1.59 -12.46
N SER A 29 -0.06 -1.51 -13.49
CA SER A 29 -0.78 -0.27 -13.77
C SER A 29 -1.86 0.00 -12.72
N ILE A 30 -2.31 1.24 -12.60
CA ILE A 30 -3.44 1.59 -11.72
C ILE A 30 -4.71 0.83 -12.10
N THR A 31 -4.93 0.60 -13.40
CA THR A 31 -6.08 -0.17 -13.91
C THR A 31 -6.01 -1.62 -13.46
N VAL A 32 -4.83 -2.25 -13.56
CA VAL A 32 -4.62 -3.62 -13.08
C VAL A 32 -4.88 -3.70 -11.58
N ARG A 33 -4.30 -2.79 -10.78
CA ARG A 33 -4.52 -2.75 -9.33
C ARG A 33 -6.01 -2.62 -8.96
N LYS A 34 -6.75 -1.71 -9.61
CA LYS A 34 -8.19 -1.53 -9.36
C LYS A 34 -8.99 -2.79 -9.70
N SER A 35 -8.69 -3.43 -10.84
CA SER A 35 -9.33 -4.68 -11.23
C SER A 35 -9.07 -5.79 -10.21
N VAL A 36 -7.81 -5.93 -9.77
CA VAL A 36 -7.41 -6.91 -8.75
C VAL A 36 -8.13 -6.66 -7.42
N GLN A 37 -8.19 -5.41 -6.95
CA GLN A 37 -8.92 -5.04 -5.72
C GLN A 37 -10.39 -5.41 -5.80
N ASN A 38 -11.05 -5.16 -6.94
CA ASN A 38 -12.44 -5.54 -7.16
C ASN A 38 -12.62 -7.06 -7.16
N CYS A 39 -11.72 -7.81 -7.82
CA CYS A 39 -11.74 -9.27 -7.81
C CYS A 39 -11.61 -9.82 -6.38
N LEU A 40 -10.66 -9.32 -5.60
CA LEU A 40 -10.46 -9.74 -4.20
C LEU A 40 -11.71 -9.44 -3.34
N ALA A 41 -12.33 -8.27 -3.50
CA ALA A 41 -13.56 -7.92 -2.80
C ALA A 41 -14.72 -8.87 -3.16
N LEU A 42 -14.85 -9.24 -4.44
CA LEU A 42 -15.85 -10.21 -4.89
C LEU A 42 -15.59 -11.61 -4.32
N LEU A 43 -14.35 -12.08 -4.32
CA LEU A 43 -13.98 -13.38 -3.76
C LEU A 43 -14.25 -13.44 -2.24
N ALA A 44 -13.88 -12.38 -1.52
CA ALA A 44 -14.14 -12.23 -0.09
C ALA A 44 -15.65 -12.32 0.20
N SER A 45 -16.45 -11.53 -0.51
CA SER A 45 -17.91 -11.54 -0.40
C SER A 45 -18.53 -12.92 -0.69
N ARG A 46 -18.05 -13.63 -1.72
CA ARG A 46 -18.59 -14.94 -2.11
C ARG A 46 -18.21 -16.07 -1.16
N THR A 47 -17.12 -15.92 -0.42
CA THR A 47 -16.63 -16.92 0.52
C THR A 47 -17.01 -16.60 1.98
N GLY A 48 -17.62 -15.44 2.23
CA GLY A 48 -17.95 -14.99 3.59
C GLY A 48 -16.70 -14.67 4.41
N SER A 49 -15.63 -14.22 3.75
CA SER A 49 -14.37 -13.81 4.38
C SER A 49 -14.09 -12.34 4.09
N GLU A 50 -13.10 -11.77 4.79
CA GLU A 50 -12.60 -10.43 4.51
C GLU A 50 -11.39 -10.46 3.57
N VAL A 51 -11.19 -9.39 2.79
CA VAL A 51 -10.02 -9.28 1.90
C VAL A 51 -8.70 -9.39 2.69
N SER A 52 -8.67 -8.87 3.91
CA SER A 52 -7.53 -9.00 4.82
C SER A 52 -7.24 -10.47 5.20
N GLU A 53 -8.28 -11.30 5.33
CA GLU A 53 -8.12 -12.72 5.63
C GLU A 53 -7.58 -13.47 4.41
N LEU A 54 -8.07 -13.16 3.22
CA LEU A 54 -7.58 -13.73 1.96
C LEU A 54 -6.10 -13.41 1.73
N LEU A 55 -5.68 -12.18 2.01
CA LEU A 55 -4.30 -11.72 1.82
C LEU A 55 -3.36 -12.03 3.00
N GLY A 56 -3.90 -12.38 4.16
CA GLY A 56 -3.16 -12.65 5.39
C GLY A 56 -1.97 -13.62 5.21
N PRO A 57 -2.17 -14.81 4.60
CA PRO A 57 -1.09 -15.76 4.33
C PRO A 57 0.05 -15.19 3.47
N LEU A 58 -0.23 -14.16 2.67
CA LEU A 58 0.68 -13.57 1.70
C LEU A 58 1.37 -12.31 2.23
N TYR A 59 1.08 -11.92 3.48
CA TYR A 59 1.68 -10.77 4.13
C TYR A 59 3.22 -10.87 4.16
N GLN A 60 3.76 -11.98 4.67
CA GLN A 60 5.20 -12.18 4.78
C GLN A 60 5.92 -12.25 3.42
N PRO A 61 5.48 -13.11 2.47
CA PRO A 61 6.20 -13.26 1.21
C PRO A 61 6.05 -12.04 0.28
N LEU A 62 4.89 -11.38 0.27
CA LEU A 62 4.62 -10.33 -0.72
C LEU A 62 4.58 -8.93 -0.13
N LEU A 63 3.93 -8.71 1.02
CA LEU A 63 3.72 -7.36 1.55
C LEU A 63 4.90 -6.81 2.35
N GLN A 64 5.51 -7.64 3.21
CA GLN A 64 6.64 -7.24 4.05
C GLN A 64 7.81 -6.63 3.25
N PRO A 65 8.21 -7.15 2.07
CA PRO A 65 9.26 -6.54 1.25
C PRO A 65 8.93 -5.14 0.71
N LEU A 66 7.65 -4.76 0.61
CA LEU A 66 7.25 -3.41 0.20
C LEU A 66 7.50 -2.40 1.32
N ILE A 67 7.37 -2.81 2.58
CA ILE A 67 7.53 -1.96 3.77
C ILE A 67 9.02 -1.79 4.11
N THR A 68 9.79 -2.87 4.05
CA THR A 68 11.20 -2.88 4.51
C THR A 68 12.17 -2.20 3.53
N ARG A 69 11.81 -2.12 2.24
CA ARG A 69 12.66 -1.48 1.23
C ARG A 69 12.32 0.01 1.13
N PRO A 70 13.27 0.93 1.35
CA PRO A 70 13.04 2.36 1.23
C PRO A 70 12.44 2.76 -0.13
N LEU A 71 11.51 3.72 -0.13
CA LEU A 71 10.91 4.24 -1.37
C LEU A 71 11.98 4.79 -2.31
N ARG A 72 12.95 5.53 -1.77
CA ARG A 72 14.07 6.11 -2.54
C ARG A 72 14.90 5.09 -3.32
N SER A 73 14.84 3.80 -2.99
CA SER A 73 15.55 2.74 -3.74
C SER A 73 14.84 2.33 -5.04
N LYS A 74 13.67 2.90 -5.33
CA LYS A 74 12.77 2.51 -6.43
C LYS A 74 12.61 3.66 -7.42
N THR A 75 12.18 3.35 -8.65
CA THR A 75 11.77 4.40 -9.59
C THR A 75 10.53 5.14 -9.07
N ILE A 76 10.29 6.39 -9.49
CA ILE A 76 9.14 7.18 -9.02
C ILE A 76 7.82 6.41 -9.24
N ASP A 77 7.64 5.79 -10.40
CA ASP A 77 6.42 5.03 -10.70
C ASP A 77 6.26 3.80 -9.79
N GLN A 78 7.36 3.12 -9.45
CA GLN A 78 7.35 2.03 -8.47
C GLN A 78 7.06 2.51 -7.05
N GLN A 79 7.51 3.71 -6.69
CA GLN A 79 7.16 4.33 -5.40
C GLN A 79 5.65 4.59 -5.33
N VAL A 80 5.05 5.18 -6.38
CA VAL A 80 3.59 5.37 -6.47
C VAL A 80 2.87 4.05 -6.27
N GLY A 81 3.31 3.01 -6.99
CA GLY A 81 2.71 1.69 -6.89
C GLY A 81 2.81 1.07 -5.50
N THR A 82 3.96 1.20 -4.87
CA THR A 82 4.22 0.71 -3.50
C THR A 82 3.31 1.41 -2.49
N VAL A 83 3.28 2.74 -2.51
CA VAL A 83 2.46 3.55 -1.60
C VAL A 83 0.98 3.25 -1.80
N THR A 84 0.51 3.16 -3.04
CA THR A 84 -0.90 2.86 -3.36
C THR A 84 -1.32 1.49 -2.83
N ALA A 85 -0.47 0.46 -3.01
CA ALA A 85 -0.75 -0.88 -2.52
C ALA A 85 -0.80 -0.94 -0.98
N LEU A 86 0.13 -0.27 -0.31
CA LEU A 86 0.14 -0.19 1.16
C LEU A 86 -1.05 0.61 1.70
N ASN A 87 -1.45 1.70 1.04
CA ASN A 87 -2.64 2.47 1.39
C ASN A 87 -3.90 1.60 1.31
N PHE A 88 -4.02 0.78 0.26
CA PHE A 88 -5.12 -0.18 0.15
C PHE A 88 -5.15 -1.16 1.34
N CYS A 89 -4.00 -1.78 1.67
CA CYS A 89 -3.91 -2.71 2.80
C CYS A 89 -4.26 -2.07 4.16
N LEU A 90 -3.93 -0.79 4.31
CA LEU A 90 -4.26 0.00 5.49
C LEU A 90 -5.76 0.35 5.57
N ALA A 91 -6.38 0.59 4.41
CA ALA A 91 -7.79 0.95 4.30
C ALA A 91 -8.75 -0.24 4.50
N LEU A 92 -8.26 -1.48 4.44
CA LEU A 92 -9.04 -2.68 4.73
C LEU A 92 -9.67 -2.65 6.12
N ARG A 93 -10.76 -3.39 6.29
CA ARG A 93 -11.49 -3.57 7.55
C ARG A 93 -11.73 -5.06 7.78
N PRO A 94 -10.99 -5.73 8.67
CA PRO A 94 -9.88 -5.20 9.47
C PRO A 94 -8.64 -4.82 8.61
N PRO A 95 -7.77 -3.90 9.07
CA PRO A 95 -6.53 -3.58 8.38
C PRO A 95 -5.63 -4.81 8.25
N LEU A 96 -4.99 -4.97 7.09
CA LEU A 96 -4.01 -6.04 6.89
C LEU A 96 -2.64 -5.67 7.50
N LEU A 97 -2.33 -4.37 7.55
CA LEU A 97 -1.11 -3.85 8.14
C LEU A 97 -1.20 -3.85 9.67
N LYS A 98 -0.03 -3.94 10.31
CA LYS A 98 0.16 -3.72 11.75
C LYS A 98 1.09 -2.54 11.94
N VAL A 99 0.92 -1.81 13.05
CA VAL A 99 1.84 -0.73 13.40
C VAL A 99 3.16 -1.37 13.84
N THR A 100 4.14 -1.37 12.95
CA THR A 100 5.50 -1.86 13.22
C THR A 100 6.52 -0.73 13.05
N PRO A 101 7.73 -0.84 13.61
CA PRO A 101 8.79 0.15 13.40
C PRO A 101 9.10 0.39 11.92
N GLU A 102 9.05 -0.65 11.10
CA GLU A 102 9.27 -0.55 9.65
C GLU A 102 8.16 0.25 8.97
N LEU A 103 6.89 0.03 9.36
CA LEU A 103 5.78 0.84 8.86
C LEU A 103 5.91 2.29 9.30
N VAL A 104 6.31 2.55 10.54
CA VAL A 104 6.54 3.92 11.03
C VAL A 104 7.65 4.61 10.23
N SER A 105 8.76 3.91 9.97
CA SER A 105 9.85 4.41 9.12
C SER A 105 9.38 4.70 7.69
N PHE A 106 8.53 3.83 7.13
CA PHE A 106 7.94 4.04 5.82
C PHE A 106 7.07 5.31 5.79
N LEU A 107 6.21 5.51 6.80
CA LEU A 107 5.35 6.69 6.91
C LEU A 107 6.15 7.98 7.08
N GLN A 108 7.29 7.94 7.78
CA GLN A 108 8.21 9.07 7.86
C GLN A 108 8.82 9.42 6.49
N GLU A 109 9.16 8.41 5.67
CA GLU A 109 9.62 8.66 4.31
C GLU A 109 8.51 9.24 3.43
N ALA A 110 7.29 8.73 3.53
CA ALA A 110 6.12 9.27 2.82
C ALA A 110 5.85 10.73 3.21
N LEU A 111 5.97 11.06 4.50
CA LEU A 111 5.83 12.44 4.99
C LEU A 111 6.90 13.37 4.39
N GLN A 112 8.17 12.97 4.38
CA GLN A 112 9.23 13.77 3.78
C GLN A 112 9.01 14.03 2.29
N ILE A 113 8.45 13.05 1.55
CA ILE A 113 8.11 13.20 0.14
C ILE A 113 6.93 14.16 -0.04
N ALA A 114 5.94 14.11 0.84
CA ALA A 114 4.79 15.00 0.83
C ALA A 114 5.16 16.45 1.21
N GLU A 115 6.09 16.65 2.14
CA GLU A 115 6.58 17.97 2.58
C GLU A 115 7.57 18.62 1.60
N ALA A 116 8.18 17.84 0.69
CA ALA A 116 9.21 18.37 -0.19
C ALA A 116 8.70 19.56 -1.03
N ASP A 117 9.52 20.59 -1.22
CA ASP A 117 9.15 21.75 -2.03
C ASP A 117 9.22 21.41 -3.53
N GLU A 118 8.15 21.70 -4.28
CA GLU A 118 8.08 21.48 -5.73
C GLU A 118 9.19 22.21 -6.49
N THR A 119 9.64 23.37 -6.00
CA THR A 119 10.73 24.14 -6.62
C THR A 119 12.06 23.39 -6.59
N VAL A 120 12.32 22.60 -5.54
CA VAL A 120 13.52 21.77 -5.41
C VAL A 120 13.56 20.67 -6.49
N TRP A 121 12.39 20.20 -6.92
CA TRP A 121 12.27 19.18 -7.96
C TRP A 121 12.31 19.77 -9.36
N ALA A 122 11.65 20.91 -9.57
CA ALA A 122 11.64 21.62 -10.84
C ALA A 122 13.06 22.05 -11.28
N VAL A 123 13.91 22.46 -10.34
CA VAL A 123 15.31 22.84 -10.63
C VAL A 123 16.18 21.62 -10.99
N LYS A 124 15.86 20.43 -10.46
CA LYS A 124 16.64 19.20 -10.70
C LYS A 124 16.19 18.39 -11.92
N LEU A 125 14.93 18.46 -12.33
CA LEU A 125 14.38 17.61 -13.40
C LEU A 125 13.55 18.40 -14.42
N MET A 126 14.11 18.57 -15.62
CA MET A 126 13.55 19.38 -16.72
C MET A 126 12.49 18.68 -17.58
N SER A 127 11.93 17.53 -17.16
CA SER A 127 10.97 16.77 -17.97
C SER A 127 9.53 16.86 -17.41
N PRO A 128 8.55 17.36 -18.19
CA PRO A 128 7.14 17.42 -17.77
C PRO A 128 6.57 16.07 -17.32
N LYS A 129 7.04 14.97 -17.91
CA LYS A 129 6.63 13.60 -17.53
C LYS A 129 7.08 13.26 -16.11
N VAL A 130 8.31 13.61 -15.74
CA VAL A 130 8.84 13.36 -14.39
C VAL A 130 8.06 14.18 -13.37
N LEU A 131 7.81 15.46 -13.65
CA LEU A 131 7.02 16.32 -12.76
C LEU A 131 5.62 15.73 -12.50
N THR A 132 4.99 15.20 -13.55
CA THR A 132 3.69 14.54 -13.42
C THR A 132 3.76 13.29 -12.53
N SER A 133 4.78 12.43 -12.70
CA SER A 133 4.95 11.24 -11.86
C SER A 133 5.26 11.61 -10.39
N LEU A 134 6.04 12.67 -10.17
CA LEU A 134 6.33 13.19 -8.82
C LEU A 134 5.07 13.70 -8.12
N ASN A 135 4.20 14.43 -8.84
CA ASN A 135 2.93 14.90 -8.27
C ASN A 135 2.00 13.73 -7.91
N ARG A 136 1.98 12.66 -8.72
CA ARG A 136 1.27 11.42 -8.37
C ARG A 136 1.83 10.77 -7.12
N LEU A 137 3.16 10.74 -6.97
CA LEU A 137 3.81 10.20 -5.78
C LEU A 137 3.48 11.00 -4.53
N ARG A 138 3.53 12.34 -4.60
CA ARG A 138 3.09 13.21 -3.49
C ARG A 138 1.66 12.93 -3.09
N THR A 139 0.76 12.86 -4.08
CA THR A 139 -0.65 12.57 -3.87
C THR A 139 -0.82 11.24 -3.15
N ALA A 140 -0.16 10.18 -3.62
CA ALA A 140 -0.22 8.86 -2.97
C ALA A 140 0.34 8.88 -1.53
N CYS A 141 1.41 9.65 -1.29
CA CYS A 141 1.97 9.81 0.06
C CYS A 141 0.99 10.54 0.99
N ILE A 142 0.34 11.60 0.52
CA ILE A 142 -0.69 12.31 1.29
C ILE A 142 -1.86 11.37 1.61
N GLU A 143 -2.33 10.60 0.63
CA GLU A 143 -3.43 9.64 0.80
C GLU A 143 -3.12 8.59 1.88
N ILE A 144 -1.92 7.99 1.87
CA ILE A 144 -1.58 6.98 2.91
C ILE A 144 -1.47 7.62 4.29
N LEU A 145 -0.95 8.85 4.40
CA LEU A 145 -0.88 9.56 5.68
C LEU A 145 -2.28 9.89 6.21
N CYS A 146 -3.21 10.34 5.34
CA CYS A 146 -4.63 10.51 5.67
C CYS A 146 -5.25 9.22 6.20
N THR A 147 -5.09 8.11 5.47
CA THR A 147 -5.64 6.81 5.89
C THR A 147 -5.05 6.35 7.23
N THR A 148 -3.75 6.61 7.45
CA THR A 148 -3.07 6.29 8.71
C THR A 148 -3.63 7.11 9.87
N MET A 149 -3.92 8.39 9.67
CA MET A 149 -4.48 9.26 10.72
C MET A 149 -5.89 8.82 11.16
N ALA A 150 -6.64 8.15 10.27
CA ALA A 150 -7.93 7.54 10.60
C ALA A 150 -7.79 6.18 11.32
N TRP A 151 -6.59 5.59 11.38
CA TRP A 151 -6.38 4.27 11.96
C TRP A 151 -6.27 4.32 13.48
N ALA A 152 -7.10 3.52 14.17
CA ALA A 152 -7.19 3.52 15.63
C ALA A 152 -5.86 3.20 16.33
N ASP A 153 -5.14 2.19 15.86
CA ASP A 153 -3.89 1.72 16.47
C ASP A 153 -2.77 2.76 16.37
N PHE A 154 -2.86 3.66 15.39
CA PHE A 154 -1.89 4.74 15.23
C PHE A 154 -2.13 5.90 16.19
N ARG A 155 -3.32 6.02 16.81
CA ARG A 155 -3.68 7.12 17.73
C ARG A 155 -3.11 6.99 19.14
N THR A 156 -2.17 6.06 19.36
CA THR A 156 -1.52 5.84 20.64
C THR A 156 -0.47 6.92 20.94
N GLN A 157 -0.12 7.08 22.22
CA GLN A 157 0.84 8.10 22.67
C GLN A 157 2.24 7.92 22.06
N SER A 158 2.62 6.68 21.72
CA SER A 158 3.89 6.32 21.09
C SER A 158 4.12 6.95 19.71
N HIS A 159 3.07 7.39 19.03
CA HIS A 159 3.17 7.96 17.67
C HIS A 159 2.77 9.44 17.61
N ASN A 160 2.60 10.10 18.76
CA ASN A 160 2.14 11.48 18.83
C ASN A 160 3.02 12.47 18.06
N GLU A 161 4.34 12.29 18.07
CA GLU A 161 5.24 13.19 17.35
C GLU A 161 5.03 13.09 15.82
N LEU A 162 4.98 11.87 15.28
CA LEU A 162 4.74 11.67 13.85
C LEU A 162 3.35 12.17 13.45
N ARG A 163 2.33 11.93 14.28
CA ARG A 163 0.98 12.47 14.07
C ARG A 163 0.95 13.99 14.04
N ALA A 164 1.65 14.65 14.98
CA ALA A 164 1.72 16.11 15.02
C ALA A 164 2.39 16.67 13.76
N LYS A 165 3.45 16.02 13.26
CA LYS A 165 4.11 16.40 12.00
C LYS A 165 3.18 16.22 10.79
N ILE A 166 2.47 15.08 10.71
CA ILE A 166 1.46 14.85 9.65
C ILE A 166 0.38 15.94 9.69
N ILE A 167 -0.11 16.31 10.88
CA ILE A 167 -1.09 17.40 11.03
C ILE A 167 -0.51 18.73 10.57
N SER A 168 0.75 19.03 10.91
CA SER A 168 1.41 20.29 10.51
C SER A 168 1.68 20.41 9.01
N MET A 169 1.73 19.29 8.29
CA MET A 169 1.90 19.25 6.84
C MET A 169 0.59 19.61 6.10
N PHE A 170 -0.57 19.35 6.70
CA PHE A 170 -1.89 19.71 6.17
C PHE A 170 -2.24 21.18 6.42
#